data_AF-A0A8D5U4M4-F1
#
_entry.id   AF-A0A8D5U4M4-F1
#
_cell.length_a   1.000
_cell.length_b   1.000
_cell.length_c   1.000
_cell.angle_alpha   90.00
_cell.angle_beta   90.00
_cell.angle_gamma   90.00
#
_symmetry.space_group_name_H-M   'P 1'
#
loop_
_entity.id
_entity.type
_entity.pdbx_description
1 polymer ?
#
loop_
_entity_poly.entity_id
_entity_poly.type
_entity_poly.pdbx_seq_one_letter_code
_entity_poly.pdbx_strand_id
1 'polypeptide(L)'
;MLYRVRAKQGLLIINFDAKGYYALDDNKRVLNAYGEKGKLYVDVNTKTRYVYLFKANENEYPRDKVFTLLYPEDFKMVKYEGCEKRTEVKDKTLLNNEKNSLAYLYSKKEVEAPLYLELSYCYEGEADNLLLGLFSENEPDNVPECHGKVLGGCSKYYSKGSVAVGFDPHYSKTDLVVINEDGKCEILKTNKDLTGCHNLKLFATHKIGLWIDEYGPLTFNFSRHKGSVYLVANSGGNTARVEVNFLGVYEGEATTVDKVEKAGFSEVEIKDFRGIAYGKLNLDRVNVIIGANNAGKTTILDAIYLLSGPEQKIPGFNTSLELLAYLHDVKKGNNKFIYRFYNTATSPVLRGDEIEYYDILKYVNAGKGEEVKALYLSPRLLHRYIKFIKDNWEEISNYTEIFTDIFNEINEINVEEYLTMTLEPFGGTYTFYLIRKDGKRVRLNDVGEGVKIYIISRILYEYLKPSIILWDDIESHLNPSILGKVIAWFSNIPSQVIVTTHNLDVAKDIAKDGKCVVIDIDKDGILRVEEVQDLEEYKKLGLDSRAIIRVIRSGKSKTVNP
;
A
#
# COMPACT_ATOMS: atom_id res chain seq x y z
N MET A 1 -4.47 -12.39 0.45
CA MET A 1 -5.40 -11.50 -0.30
C MET A 1 -4.78 -10.11 -0.35
N LEU A 2 -4.77 -9.49 -1.53
CA LEU A 2 -4.11 -8.21 -1.79
C LEU A 2 -5.14 -7.19 -2.30
N TYR A 3 -5.23 -6.05 -1.63
CA TYR A 3 -5.97 -4.88 -2.09
C TYR A 3 -5.01 -3.72 -2.34
N ARG A 4 -5.46 -2.70 -3.06
CA ARG A 4 -4.74 -1.43 -3.21
C ARG A 4 -5.71 -0.26 -3.24
N VAL A 5 -5.18 0.91 -2.96
CA VAL A 5 -5.90 2.19 -3.04
C VAL A 5 -4.96 3.24 -3.60
N ARG A 6 -5.48 4.14 -4.43
CA ARG A 6 -4.69 5.27 -4.96
C ARG A 6 -4.30 6.17 -3.79
N ALA A 7 -3.00 6.38 -3.64
CA ALA A 7 -2.46 7.12 -2.53
C ALA A 7 -2.57 8.63 -2.78
N LYS A 8 -2.77 9.39 -1.71
CA LYS A 8 -2.53 10.82 -1.64
C LYS A 8 -1.59 11.07 -0.48
N GLN A 9 -0.65 11.99 -0.65
CA GLN A 9 0.30 12.34 0.40
C GLN A 9 -0.45 12.94 1.61
N GLY A 10 -0.06 12.53 2.81
CA GLY A 10 -0.75 12.87 4.06
C GLY A 10 -1.44 11.66 4.69
N LEU A 11 -2.55 11.89 5.39
CA LEU A 11 -3.29 10.82 6.06
C LEU A 11 -4.36 10.23 5.14
N LEU A 12 -4.25 8.95 4.83
CA LEU A 12 -5.24 8.21 4.07
C LEU A 12 -6.17 7.43 5.01
N ILE A 13 -7.45 7.77 5.02
CA ILE A 13 -8.49 7.11 5.82
C ILE A 13 -9.29 6.21 4.88
N ILE A 14 -9.21 4.90 5.09
CA ILE A 14 -9.80 3.89 4.21
C ILE A 14 -10.95 3.22 4.97
N ASN A 15 -12.16 3.23 4.42
CA ASN A 15 -13.30 2.51 5.00
C ASN A 15 -13.17 1.00 4.68
N PHE A 16 -12.29 0.33 5.42
CA PHE A 16 -11.90 -1.07 5.22
C PHE A 16 -11.63 -1.73 6.58
N ASP A 17 -12.22 -2.90 6.83
CA ASP A 17 -11.90 -3.71 8.01
C ASP A 17 -10.53 -4.38 7.82
N ALA A 18 -9.51 -3.71 8.34
CA ALA A 18 -8.11 -4.09 8.15
C ALA A 18 -7.60 -5.15 9.14
N LYS A 19 -8.48 -5.90 9.82
CA LYS A 19 -8.03 -6.96 10.72
C LYS A 19 -7.15 -7.98 9.96
N GLY A 20 -5.89 -8.09 10.38
CA GLY A 20 -4.88 -8.94 9.76
C GLY A 20 -4.20 -8.34 8.52
N TYR A 21 -4.35 -7.05 8.24
CA TYR A 21 -3.74 -6.40 7.08
C TYR A 21 -2.57 -5.49 7.45
N TYR A 22 -1.57 -5.45 6.57
CA TYR A 22 -0.47 -4.49 6.57
C TYR A 22 -0.62 -3.51 5.41
N ALA A 23 -0.26 -2.24 5.63
CA ALA A 23 -0.18 -1.23 4.57
C ALA A 23 1.25 -1.11 4.05
N LEU A 24 1.42 -1.16 2.73
CA LEU A 24 2.72 -1.08 2.05
C LEU A 24 2.70 0.04 0.98
N ASP A 25 3.84 0.68 0.75
CA ASP A 25 4.04 1.60 -0.37
C ASP A 25 4.38 0.87 -1.69
N ASP A 26 4.59 1.62 -2.77
CA ASP A 26 4.95 1.08 -4.09
C ASP A 26 6.28 0.31 -4.14
N ASN A 27 7.13 0.49 -3.12
CA ASN A 27 8.43 -0.16 -2.96
C ASN A 27 8.38 -1.25 -1.87
N LYS A 28 7.17 -1.70 -1.51
CA LYS A 28 6.91 -2.74 -0.52
C LYS A 28 7.44 -2.39 0.89
N ARG A 29 7.63 -1.10 1.19
CA ARG A 29 7.98 -0.63 2.54
C ARG A 29 6.72 -0.57 3.38
N VAL A 30 6.81 -1.00 4.62
CA VAL A 30 5.69 -0.93 5.56
C VAL A 30 5.40 0.52 5.88
N LEU A 31 4.16 0.94 5.67
CA LEU A 31 3.65 2.25 6.07
C LEU A 31 3.11 2.18 7.48
N ASN A 32 3.19 3.29 8.21
CA ASN A 32 2.53 3.42 9.50
C ASN A 32 1.03 3.41 9.29
N ALA A 33 0.35 2.54 10.03
CA ALA A 33 -1.08 2.36 9.90
C ALA A 33 -1.71 1.86 11.19
N TYR A 34 -2.89 2.39 11.48
CA TYR A 34 -3.73 2.00 12.60
C TYR A 34 -5.11 1.62 12.08
N GLY A 35 -5.62 0.47 12.50
CA GLY A 35 -6.96 -0.01 12.15
C GLY A 35 -7.92 -0.03 13.34
N GLU A 36 -9.16 0.36 13.07
CA GLU A 36 -10.32 0.15 13.94
C GLU A 36 -11.44 -0.52 13.14
N LYS A 37 -12.53 -0.92 13.81
CA LYS A 37 -13.61 -1.66 13.15
C LYS A 37 -14.17 -0.89 11.95
N GLY A 38 -13.88 -1.39 10.74
CA GLY A 38 -14.34 -0.81 9.47
C GLY A 38 -13.52 0.37 8.95
N LYS A 39 -12.42 0.76 9.60
CA LYS A 39 -11.54 1.86 9.15
C LYS A 39 -10.07 1.51 9.30
N LEU A 40 -9.27 2.00 8.35
CA LEU A 40 -7.82 1.94 8.36
C LEU A 40 -7.25 3.32 8.07
N TYR A 41 -6.39 3.79 8.96
CA TYR A 41 -5.67 5.06 8.82
C TYR A 41 -4.25 4.72 8.39
N VAL A 42 -3.75 5.33 7.32
CA VAL A 42 -2.41 5.09 6.77
C VAL A 42 -1.69 6.42 6.58
N ASP A 43 -0.52 6.55 7.20
CA ASP A 43 0.37 7.70 6.98
C ASP A 43 1.15 7.51 5.67
N VAL A 44 0.90 8.40 4.71
CA VAL A 44 1.55 8.42 3.40
C VAL A 44 2.51 9.62 3.34
N ASN A 45 3.65 9.47 4.03
CA ASN A 45 4.68 10.51 4.13
C ASN A 45 5.74 10.47 3.02
N THR A 46 5.73 9.44 2.16
CA THR A 46 6.62 9.30 1.00
C THR A 46 5.87 9.52 -0.31
N LYS A 47 6.62 9.74 -1.40
CA LYS A 47 6.07 9.78 -2.78
C LYS A 47 5.53 8.38 -3.13
N THR A 48 4.24 8.17 -2.86
CA THR A 48 3.52 6.91 -3.06
C THR A 48 2.35 7.16 -4.00
N ARG A 49 2.20 6.31 -5.01
CA ARG A 49 1.09 6.29 -5.97
C ARG A 49 -0.02 5.35 -5.53
N TYR A 50 0.33 4.20 -4.95
CA TYR A 50 -0.63 3.28 -4.36
C TYR A 50 -0.20 2.80 -2.98
N VAL A 51 -1.18 2.73 -2.07
CA VAL A 51 -1.05 1.97 -0.83
C VAL A 51 -1.61 0.57 -1.08
N TYR A 52 -0.84 -0.45 -0.75
CA TYR A 52 -1.21 -1.85 -0.90
C TYR A 52 -1.57 -2.43 0.47
N LEU A 53 -2.72 -3.09 0.56
CA LEU A 53 -3.18 -3.76 1.78
C LEU A 53 -2.98 -5.25 1.62
N PHE A 54 -2.03 -5.79 2.38
CA PHE A 54 -1.64 -7.20 2.32
C PHE A 54 -2.15 -7.94 3.56
N LYS A 55 -2.97 -8.97 3.35
CA LYS A 55 -3.44 -9.83 4.45
C LYS A 55 -2.34 -10.77 4.92
N ALA A 56 -1.97 -10.69 6.19
CA ALA A 56 -1.16 -11.65 6.91
C ALA A 56 -2.04 -12.60 7.76
N ASN A 57 -1.45 -13.68 8.27
CA ASN A 57 -2.10 -14.65 9.16
C ASN A 57 -2.23 -14.10 10.60
N GLU A 58 -2.66 -12.85 10.73
CA GLU A 58 -2.84 -12.16 12.00
C GLU A 58 -4.32 -11.84 12.20
N ASN A 59 -4.74 -11.89 13.47
CA ASN A 59 -6.11 -11.55 13.87
C ASN A 59 -6.15 -10.20 14.60
N GLU A 60 -5.11 -9.40 14.50
CA GLU A 60 -5.08 -8.07 15.08
C GLU A 60 -5.22 -7.03 13.96
N TYR A 61 -5.82 -5.89 14.27
CA TYR A 61 -5.71 -4.74 13.36
C TYR A 61 -4.24 -4.36 13.24
N PRO A 62 -3.79 -3.78 12.11
CA PRO A 62 -2.54 -3.06 12.08
C PRO A 62 -2.60 -2.07 13.24
N ARG A 63 -1.73 -2.32 14.21
CA ARG A 63 -1.50 -1.40 15.31
C ARG A 63 -0.28 -0.63 14.88
N ASP A 64 -0.41 0.69 14.92
CA ASP A 64 0.74 1.55 14.76
C ASP A 64 1.86 0.99 15.64
N LYS A 65 2.96 0.56 15.02
CA LYS A 65 4.23 0.55 15.75
C LYS A 65 4.69 1.98 15.99
N VAL A 66 4.09 2.95 15.30
CA VAL A 66 4.45 4.37 15.29
C VAL A 66 3.19 5.21 15.48
N PHE A 67 2.95 5.61 16.73
CA PHE A 67 1.90 6.50 17.26
C PHE A 67 0.71 5.84 17.98
N THR A 68 0.97 5.37 19.19
CA THR A 68 -0.06 5.12 20.24
C THR A 68 0.48 5.61 21.60
N LEU A 69 0.70 6.92 21.81
CA LEU A 69 1.49 7.44 22.97
C LEU A 69 2.87 6.75 23.18
N LEU A 70 3.37 5.99 22.20
CA LEU A 70 4.39 4.93 22.38
C LEU A 70 5.84 5.41 22.21
N TYR A 71 6.06 6.62 21.71
CA TYR A 71 7.37 7.27 21.68
C TYR A 71 7.38 8.49 22.62
N PRO A 72 7.57 8.28 23.95
CA PRO A 72 7.88 9.37 24.88
C PRO A 72 9.18 10.12 24.50
N GLU A 73 9.90 9.67 23.48
CA GLU A 73 11.02 10.37 22.88
C GLU A 73 10.57 11.63 22.10
N ASP A 74 9.40 11.61 21.45
CA ASP A 74 8.92 12.72 20.60
C ASP A 74 8.16 13.79 21.40
N PHE A 75 7.69 13.45 22.60
CA PHE A 75 7.02 14.37 23.50
C PHE A 75 7.79 14.51 24.80
N LYS A 76 7.99 15.74 25.22
CA LYS A 76 8.46 16.03 26.56
C LYS A 76 7.26 16.04 27.49
N MET A 77 7.25 15.16 28.49
CA MET A 77 6.23 15.14 29.53
C MET A 77 6.76 15.78 30.81
N VAL A 78 6.05 16.81 31.29
CA VAL A 78 6.44 17.56 32.48
C VAL A 78 5.28 17.63 33.45
N LYS A 79 5.53 17.29 34.72
CA LYS A 79 4.59 17.39 35.82
C LYS A 79 5.06 18.42 36.84
N TYR A 80 4.15 19.26 37.32
CA TYR A 80 4.35 20.23 38.39
C TYR A 80 3.50 19.84 39.59
N GLU A 81 4.15 19.33 40.64
CA GLU A 81 3.51 19.04 41.92
C GLU A 81 3.37 20.33 42.73
N GLY A 82 2.17 20.60 43.26
CA GLY A 82 1.89 21.84 43.99
C GLY A 82 2.04 23.10 43.13
N CYS A 83 1.87 22.99 41.81
CA CYS A 83 2.13 24.04 40.82
C CYS A 83 3.56 24.62 40.79
N GLU A 84 4.52 24.04 41.52
CA GLU A 84 5.88 24.59 41.65
C GLU A 84 6.95 23.57 41.28
N LYS A 85 6.86 22.36 41.85
CA LYS A 85 7.92 21.37 41.77
C LYS A 85 7.86 20.61 40.45
N ARG A 86 8.76 20.99 39.54
CA ARG A 86 8.92 20.39 38.21
C ARG A 86 9.57 19.01 38.28
N THR A 87 8.95 18.03 37.62
CA THR A 87 9.51 16.70 37.38
C THR A 87 9.24 16.27 35.95
N GLU A 88 10.20 15.59 35.33
CA GLU A 88 9.96 14.90 34.06
C GLU A 88 9.57 13.46 34.37
N VAL A 89 8.49 13.01 33.75
CA VAL A 89 7.88 11.70 34.01
C VAL A 89 7.67 10.94 32.70
N LYS A 90 7.50 9.62 32.80
CA LYS A 90 7.26 8.73 31.64
C LYS A 90 5.92 8.00 31.74
N ASP A 91 5.02 8.47 32.60
CA ASP A 91 3.70 7.87 32.82
C ASP A 91 2.74 8.25 31.67
N LYS A 92 1.71 7.46 31.41
CA LYS A 92 0.63 7.82 30.49
C LYS A 92 -0.48 8.60 31.18
N THR A 93 -0.53 8.52 32.51
CA THR A 93 -1.50 9.23 33.33
C THR A 93 -1.01 10.67 33.54
N LEU A 94 -1.72 11.65 32.97
CA LEU A 94 -1.37 13.05 33.17
C LEU A 94 -1.65 13.50 34.61
N LEU A 95 -2.81 13.11 35.14
CA LEU A 95 -3.23 13.38 36.52
C LEU A 95 -3.96 12.17 37.11
N ASN A 96 -3.76 11.92 38.41
CA ASN A 96 -4.35 10.77 39.09
C ASN A 96 -4.97 11.14 40.44
N ASN A 97 -6.11 11.83 40.42
CA ASN A 97 -6.84 12.27 41.62
C ASN A 97 -6.02 13.15 42.58
N GLU A 98 -5.11 13.93 42.00
CA GLU A 98 -4.23 14.84 42.73
C GLU A 98 -4.85 16.24 42.82
N LYS A 99 -4.45 17.03 43.81
CA LYS A 99 -4.75 18.46 43.91
C LYS A 99 -3.50 19.29 43.61
N ASN A 100 -3.72 20.52 43.17
CA ASN A 100 -2.75 21.56 42.83
C ASN A 100 -1.63 21.02 41.94
N SER A 101 -1.98 20.18 40.98
CA SER A 101 -1.04 19.46 40.12
C SER A 101 -1.36 19.72 38.65
N LEU A 102 -0.32 19.97 37.85
CA LEU A 102 -0.42 20.21 36.42
C LEU A 102 0.55 19.28 35.68
N ALA A 103 0.11 18.69 34.57
CA ALA A 103 0.97 17.94 33.68
C ALA A 103 0.73 18.36 32.23
N TYR A 104 1.79 18.40 31.43
CA TYR A 104 1.66 18.57 29.99
C TYR A 104 2.58 17.65 29.19
N LEU A 105 2.12 17.33 27.98
CA LEU A 105 2.89 16.77 26.88
C LEU A 105 3.21 17.90 25.91
N TYR A 106 4.45 18.01 25.45
CA TYR A 106 4.87 19.00 24.47
C TYR A 106 5.69 18.33 23.37
N SER A 107 5.31 18.48 22.11
CA SER A 107 6.03 17.85 21.00
C SER A 107 7.41 18.47 20.83
N LYS A 108 8.44 17.64 20.68
CA LYS A 108 9.81 18.07 20.36
C LYS A 108 9.97 18.42 18.88
N LYS A 109 9.07 17.92 18.03
CA LYS A 109 9.00 18.20 16.60
C LYS A 109 7.91 19.24 16.33
N GLU A 110 8.21 20.22 15.49
CA GLU A 110 7.20 21.11 14.90
C GLU A 110 6.39 20.38 13.83
N VAL A 111 5.12 20.77 13.69
CA VAL A 111 4.21 20.31 12.66
C VAL A 111 3.64 21.50 11.88
N GLU A 112 3.17 21.26 10.67
CA GLU A 112 2.61 22.28 9.78
C GLU A 112 1.22 21.85 9.25
N ALA A 113 0.33 22.82 9.01
CA ALA A 113 -0.94 22.58 8.34
C ALA A 113 -0.73 22.37 6.83
N PRO A 114 -1.45 21.44 6.16
CA PRO A 114 -2.56 20.65 6.67
C PRO A 114 -2.13 19.60 7.70
N LEU A 115 -2.94 19.44 8.76
CA LEU A 115 -2.64 18.60 9.92
C LEU A 115 -3.91 17.90 10.39
N TYR A 116 -3.85 16.59 10.61
CA TYR A 116 -4.88 15.83 11.31
C TYR A 116 -4.36 15.36 12.67
N LEU A 117 -5.17 15.51 13.71
CA LEU A 117 -4.86 15.08 15.07
C LEU A 117 -6.03 14.30 15.64
N GLU A 118 -5.72 13.21 16.32
CA GLU A 118 -6.72 12.40 17.04
C GLU A 118 -6.26 12.13 18.47
N LEU A 119 -7.13 12.43 19.44
CA LEU A 119 -6.87 12.35 20.86
C LEU A 119 -7.98 11.54 21.53
N SER A 120 -7.63 10.40 22.12
CA SER A 120 -8.51 9.63 23.00
C SER A 120 -8.11 9.85 24.45
N TYR A 121 -9.06 10.27 25.28
CA TYR A 121 -8.83 10.55 26.69
C TYR A 121 -9.99 10.05 27.55
N CYS A 122 -9.72 9.86 28.85
CA CYS A 122 -10.73 9.66 29.89
C CYS A 122 -10.52 10.70 30.99
N TYR A 123 -11.62 11.32 31.43
CA TYR A 123 -11.63 12.32 32.48
C TYR A 123 -12.61 11.93 33.60
N GLU A 124 -12.16 12.01 34.86
CA GLU A 124 -13.00 11.86 36.05
C GLU A 124 -12.68 12.97 37.07
N GLY A 125 -13.70 13.51 37.75
CA GLY A 125 -13.54 14.47 38.85
C GLY A 125 -14.25 15.81 38.64
N GLU A 126 -13.82 16.80 39.41
CA GLU A 126 -14.43 18.16 39.46
C GLU A 126 -13.37 19.27 39.26
N ALA A 127 -12.18 18.90 38.79
CA ALA A 127 -10.98 19.73 38.74
C ALA A 127 -10.53 20.03 37.31
N ASP A 128 -9.68 21.04 37.11
CA ASP A 128 -9.51 21.62 35.77
C ASP A 128 -9.04 20.60 34.68
N ASN A 129 -9.86 20.48 33.65
CA ASN A 129 -9.60 20.54 32.21
C ASN A 129 -8.51 19.68 31.56
N LEU A 130 -8.79 19.34 30.31
CA LEU A 130 -7.86 18.91 29.28
C LEU A 130 -7.78 19.99 28.19
N LEU A 131 -6.59 20.52 27.89
CA LEU A 131 -6.36 21.53 26.85
C LEU A 131 -5.37 21.03 25.81
N LEU A 132 -5.82 20.90 24.56
CA LEU A 132 -5.00 20.57 23.41
C LEU A 132 -4.61 21.86 22.67
N GLY A 133 -3.33 22.20 22.67
CA GLY A 133 -2.77 23.32 21.94
C GLY A 133 -2.04 22.91 20.66
N LEU A 134 -2.11 23.79 19.66
CA LEU A 134 -1.56 23.62 18.32
C LEU A 134 -0.68 24.81 17.94
N PHE A 135 0.36 24.51 17.17
CA PHE A 135 1.24 25.50 16.55
C PHE A 135 1.95 26.41 17.57
N SER A 136 2.37 25.86 18.70
CA SER A 136 3.10 26.59 19.74
C SER A 136 4.58 26.81 19.39
N GLU A 137 5.18 27.93 19.80
CA GLU A 137 6.65 28.11 19.76
C GLU A 137 7.34 27.59 21.01
N ASN A 138 6.67 27.70 22.15
CA ASN A 138 7.25 27.47 23.46
C ASN A 138 6.39 26.49 24.27
N GLU A 139 6.99 25.86 25.28
CA GLU A 139 6.24 25.11 26.28
C GLU A 139 5.20 26.00 27.00
N PRO A 140 4.09 25.43 27.50
CA PRO A 140 3.08 26.19 28.23
C PRO A 140 3.67 27.02 29.38
N ASP A 141 3.40 28.33 29.36
CA ASP A 141 4.04 29.33 30.22
C ASP A 141 3.09 30.45 30.69
N ASN A 142 1.82 30.39 30.28
CA ASN A 142 0.81 31.40 30.55
C ASN A 142 -0.48 30.78 31.13
N VAL A 143 -1.34 31.65 31.64
CA VAL A 143 -2.71 31.31 32.05
C VAL A 143 -3.68 32.20 31.29
N PRO A 144 -4.60 31.63 30.48
CA PRO A 144 -5.57 32.42 29.74
C PRO A 144 -6.67 32.93 30.65
N GLU A 145 -7.21 34.11 30.32
CA GLU A 145 -8.38 34.68 30.98
C GLU A 145 -9.58 34.61 30.04
N CYS A 146 -10.59 33.84 30.43
CA CYS A 146 -11.82 33.68 29.68
C CYS A 146 -12.97 34.36 30.42
N HIS A 147 -13.56 35.40 29.81
CA HIS A 147 -14.70 36.13 30.37
C HIS A 147 -14.53 36.59 31.84
N GLY A 148 -13.34 37.09 32.19
CA GLY A 148 -13.06 37.59 33.55
C GLY A 148 -12.70 36.51 34.56
N LYS A 149 -12.51 35.26 34.12
CA LYS A 149 -12.08 34.14 34.95
C LYS A 149 -10.83 33.50 34.36
N VAL A 150 -9.89 33.17 35.23
CA VAL A 150 -8.62 32.53 34.86
C VAL A 150 -8.88 31.04 34.60
N LEU A 151 -8.35 30.49 33.51
CA LEU A 151 -8.43 29.06 33.21
C LEU A 151 -7.26 28.30 33.85
N GLY A 152 -7.57 27.38 34.76
CA GLY A 152 -6.57 26.52 35.39
C GLY A 152 -5.96 27.13 36.66
N GLY A 153 -5.77 26.30 37.69
CA GLY A 153 -5.19 26.71 38.97
C GLY A 153 -3.67 26.88 39.03
N CYS A 154 -2.94 26.62 37.93
CA CYS A 154 -1.46 26.69 37.89
C CYS A 154 -0.97 27.58 36.73
N SER A 155 0.20 28.20 36.88
CA SER A 155 0.72 29.26 35.99
C SER A 155 1.20 28.82 34.59
N LYS A 156 1.18 27.52 34.27
CA LYS A 156 1.80 26.92 33.07
C LYS A 156 0.80 26.13 32.22
N TYR A 157 -0.28 26.78 31.84
CA TYR A 157 -1.45 26.09 31.30
C TYR A 157 -1.63 26.27 29.78
N TYR A 158 -1.21 27.41 29.24
CA TYR A 158 -1.34 27.77 27.83
C TYR A 158 -0.03 28.33 27.31
N SER A 159 0.25 28.14 26.02
CA SER A 159 1.38 28.78 25.35
C SER A 159 0.90 29.96 24.51
N LYS A 160 1.40 31.15 24.81
CA LYS A 160 0.94 32.39 24.14
C LYS A 160 1.26 32.36 22.64
N GLY A 161 0.27 32.73 21.81
CA GLY A 161 0.41 32.69 20.36
C GLY A 161 0.09 31.34 19.71
N SER A 162 -0.36 30.36 20.50
CA SER A 162 -0.90 29.08 20.00
C SER A 162 -2.43 29.14 19.89
N VAL A 163 -3.03 28.24 19.12
CA VAL A 163 -4.48 27.99 19.22
C VAL A 163 -4.68 26.78 20.11
N ALA A 164 -5.59 26.86 21.06
CA ALA A 164 -5.88 25.74 21.95
C ALA A 164 -7.37 25.45 22.06
N VAL A 165 -7.73 24.19 22.22
CA VAL A 165 -9.10 23.75 22.46
C VAL A 165 -9.13 22.73 23.58
N GLY A 166 -10.10 22.86 24.47
CA GLY A 166 -10.26 22.00 25.63
C GLY A 166 -11.65 22.10 26.21
N PHE A 167 -11.87 21.46 27.36
CA PHE A 167 -13.12 21.61 28.11
C PHE A 167 -12.83 21.96 29.57
N ASP A 168 -13.77 22.67 30.20
CA ASP A 168 -13.65 23.08 31.60
C ASP A 168 -14.89 22.81 32.45
N PRO A 169 -14.90 21.76 33.30
CA PRO A 169 -16.04 21.42 34.14
C PRO A 169 -16.44 22.49 35.16
N HIS A 170 -15.54 23.40 35.55
CA HIS A 170 -15.84 24.52 36.45
C HIS A 170 -16.78 25.54 35.80
N TYR A 171 -16.74 25.66 34.47
CA TYR A 171 -17.64 26.53 33.72
C TYR A 171 -18.82 25.73 33.19
N SER A 172 -18.56 24.60 32.57
CA SER A 172 -19.56 23.76 31.93
C SER A 172 -19.02 22.39 31.62
N LYS A 173 -19.74 21.34 32.01
CA LYS A 173 -19.44 19.96 31.60
C LYS A 173 -19.71 19.72 30.11
N THR A 174 -20.37 20.65 29.43
CA THR A 174 -20.87 20.46 28.06
C THR A 174 -20.34 21.44 27.04
N ASP A 175 -19.47 22.35 27.44
CA ASP A 175 -18.94 23.37 26.53
C ASP A 175 -17.43 23.21 26.37
N LEU A 176 -16.97 23.43 25.14
CA LEU A 176 -15.56 23.55 24.84
C LEU A 176 -15.12 25.01 25.00
N VAL A 177 -13.88 25.18 25.44
CA VAL A 177 -13.19 26.46 25.42
C VAL A 177 -12.17 26.44 24.28
N VAL A 178 -12.28 27.40 23.38
CA VAL A 178 -11.30 27.67 22.33
C VAL A 178 -10.53 28.91 22.72
N ILE A 179 -9.20 28.85 22.65
CA ILE A 179 -8.29 29.94 22.94
C ILE A 179 -7.60 30.30 21.64
N ASN A 180 -7.79 31.54 21.21
CA ASN A 180 -7.17 32.09 20.01
C ASN A 180 -5.72 32.51 20.32
N GLU A 181 -4.94 32.79 19.27
CA GLU A 181 -3.53 33.16 19.37
C GLU A 181 -3.28 34.42 20.21
N ASP A 182 -4.25 35.33 20.25
CA ASP A 182 -4.22 36.53 21.08
C ASP A 182 -4.52 36.27 22.57
N GLY A 183 -4.82 35.02 22.93
CA GLY A 183 -5.14 34.57 24.27
C GLY A 183 -6.60 34.79 24.68
N LYS A 184 -7.44 35.31 23.78
CA LYS A 184 -8.89 35.43 24.05
C LYS A 184 -9.57 34.09 23.89
N CYS A 185 -10.59 33.88 24.71
CA CYS A 185 -11.36 32.66 24.70
C CYS A 185 -12.74 32.82 24.10
N GLU A 186 -13.22 31.76 23.46
CA GLU A 186 -14.57 31.59 22.98
C GLU A 186 -15.15 30.28 23.53
N ILE A 187 -16.42 30.30 23.90
CA ILE A 187 -17.13 29.11 24.39
C ILE A 187 -17.93 28.50 23.24
N LEU A 188 -17.66 27.25 22.93
CA LEU A 188 -18.41 26.47 21.94
C LEU A 188 -19.32 25.47 22.65
N LYS A 189 -20.64 25.66 22.49
CA LYS A 189 -21.63 24.76 23.07
C LYS A 189 -21.67 23.43 22.34
N THR A 190 -21.48 22.33 23.06
CA THR A 190 -21.56 20.98 22.49
C THR A 190 -22.84 20.26 22.90
N ASN A 191 -23.49 20.68 24.00
CA ASN A 191 -24.64 20.01 24.62
C ASN A 191 -24.40 18.52 24.94
N LYS A 192 -23.13 18.12 25.04
CA LYS A 192 -22.68 16.76 25.30
C LYS A 192 -21.80 16.77 26.54
N ASP A 193 -22.02 15.85 27.46
CA ASP A 193 -21.13 15.70 28.61
C ASP A 193 -19.74 15.27 28.11
N LEU A 194 -18.72 16.05 28.44
CA LEU A 194 -17.32 15.83 28.07
C LEU A 194 -16.54 15.11 29.20
N THR A 195 -17.23 14.71 30.28
CA THR A 195 -16.69 13.84 31.31
C THR A 195 -16.82 12.36 30.92
N GLY A 196 -15.89 11.52 31.39
CA GLY A 196 -15.76 10.14 30.91
C GLY A 196 -14.77 10.04 29.75
N CYS A 197 -14.96 9.07 28.86
CA CYS A 197 -14.01 8.77 27.79
C CYS A 197 -14.52 9.23 26.43
N HIS A 198 -13.70 10.01 25.72
CA HIS A 198 -14.06 10.61 24.43
C HIS A 198 -12.89 10.63 23.45
N ASN A 199 -13.22 10.74 22.17
CA ASN A 199 -12.28 10.94 21.07
C ASN A 199 -12.47 12.34 20.46
N LEU A 200 -11.41 13.15 20.51
CA LEU A 200 -11.31 14.43 19.83
C LEU A 200 -10.59 14.22 18.50
N LYS A 201 -11.21 14.60 17.38
CA LYS A 201 -10.58 14.62 16.06
C LYS A 201 -10.50 16.05 15.58
N LEU A 202 -9.32 16.49 15.17
CA LEU A 202 -9.05 17.85 14.73
C LEU A 202 -8.40 17.81 13.35
N PHE A 203 -8.94 18.61 12.43
CA PHE A 203 -8.35 18.79 11.10
C PHE A 203 -8.08 20.27 10.85
N ALA A 204 -6.80 20.63 10.83
CA ALA A 204 -6.34 21.99 10.58
C ALA A 204 -5.89 22.11 9.12
N THR A 205 -6.55 22.98 8.35
CA THR A 205 -6.13 23.35 6.99
C THR A 205 -5.99 24.86 6.90
N HIS A 206 -6.94 25.55 6.25
CA HIS A 206 -7.13 27.00 6.33
C HIS A 206 -8.03 27.40 7.52
N LYS A 207 -8.76 26.43 8.09
CA LYS A 207 -9.52 26.52 9.35
C LYS A 207 -9.33 25.23 10.12
N ILE A 208 -9.66 25.25 11.41
CA ILE A 208 -9.71 24.05 12.23
C ILE A 208 -11.16 23.54 12.25
N GLY A 209 -11.35 22.29 11.85
CA GLY A 209 -12.57 21.52 12.09
C GLY A 209 -12.34 20.56 13.26
N LEU A 210 -13.28 20.53 14.21
CA LEU A 210 -13.20 19.72 15.42
C LEU A 210 -14.43 18.82 15.56
N TRP A 211 -14.20 17.55 15.87
CA TRP A 211 -15.23 16.57 16.20
C TRP A 211 -14.97 15.96 17.57
N ILE A 212 -16.05 15.67 18.30
CA ILE A 212 -16.05 14.99 19.59
C ILE A 212 -16.91 13.73 19.48
N ASP A 213 -16.25 12.59 19.40
CA ASP A 213 -16.81 11.33 18.92
C ASP A 213 -17.51 11.56 17.57
N GLU A 214 -18.84 11.45 17.52
CA GLU A 214 -19.64 11.67 16.31
C GLU A 214 -20.19 13.10 16.17
N TYR A 215 -19.99 13.97 17.16
CA TYR A 215 -20.51 15.34 17.15
C TYR A 215 -19.53 16.31 16.48
N GLY A 216 -20.00 17.10 15.50
CA GLY A 216 -19.20 18.10 14.78
C GLY A 216 -19.59 18.20 13.29
N PRO A 217 -18.84 18.94 12.47
CA PRO A 217 -17.67 19.75 12.85
C PRO A 217 -18.05 21.05 13.55
N LEU A 218 -17.33 21.37 14.61
CA LEU A 218 -17.19 22.73 15.11
C LEU A 218 -16.01 23.38 14.39
N THR A 219 -16.18 24.60 13.88
CA THR A 219 -15.13 25.25 13.06
C THR A 219 -14.68 26.58 13.64
N PHE A 220 -13.37 26.80 13.67
CA PHE A 220 -12.78 28.07 14.10
C PHE A 220 -11.56 28.45 13.24
N ASN A 221 -11.25 29.74 13.22
CA ASN A 221 -10.15 30.29 12.42
C ASN A 221 -8.84 30.28 13.23
N PHE A 222 -7.73 30.28 12.51
CA PHE A 222 -6.39 30.42 13.06
C PHE A 222 -5.51 31.08 12.00
N SER A 223 -4.45 31.76 12.41
CA SER A 223 -3.53 32.43 11.49
C SER A 223 -2.16 31.74 11.40
N ARG A 224 -1.82 30.96 12.42
CA ARG A 224 -0.53 30.30 12.54
C ARG A 224 -0.61 28.86 12.07
N HIS A 225 0.08 28.56 10.98
CA HIS A 225 0.03 27.23 10.36
C HIS A 225 1.17 26.29 10.77
N LYS A 226 2.09 26.72 11.65
CA LYS A 226 3.28 25.93 12.02
C LYS A 226 3.70 26.11 13.48
N GLY A 227 4.08 25.01 14.12
CA GLY A 227 4.65 24.99 15.48
C GLY A 227 4.44 23.64 16.17
N SER A 228 4.66 23.59 17.47
CA SER A 228 4.55 22.38 18.29
C SER A 228 3.12 22.12 18.77
N VAL A 229 2.79 20.86 19.01
CA VAL A 229 1.52 20.42 19.61
C VAL A 229 1.75 20.16 21.10
N TYR A 230 0.79 20.53 21.93
CA TYR A 230 0.86 20.24 23.36
C TYR A 230 -0.50 19.85 23.94
N LEU A 231 -0.48 19.08 25.02
CA LEU A 231 -1.67 18.65 25.75
C LEU A 231 -1.46 18.90 27.23
N VAL A 232 -2.33 19.66 27.88
CA VAL A 232 -2.23 20.01 29.31
C VAL A 232 -3.41 19.45 30.07
N ALA A 233 -3.17 18.92 31.28
CA ALA A 233 -4.18 18.60 32.28
C ALA A 233 -3.84 19.29 33.60
N ASN A 234 -4.84 19.84 34.31
CA ASN A 234 -4.57 20.63 35.52
C ASN A 234 -5.62 20.48 36.64
N SER A 235 -5.27 19.91 37.77
CA SER A 235 -6.22 19.75 38.88
C SER A 235 -6.54 21.03 39.70
N GLY A 236 -5.72 22.08 39.71
CA GLY A 236 -5.98 23.26 40.55
C GLY A 236 -6.38 22.88 42.00
N GLY A 237 -7.37 23.53 42.62
CA GLY A 237 -7.79 23.22 44.00
C GLY A 237 -8.56 21.89 44.19
N ASN A 238 -8.98 21.25 43.11
CA ASN A 238 -9.86 20.08 43.10
C ASN A 238 -9.09 18.81 42.70
N THR A 239 -9.74 17.64 42.73
CA THR A 239 -9.15 16.38 42.26
C THR A 239 -9.68 15.99 40.89
N ALA A 240 -8.79 15.70 39.94
CA ALA A 240 -9.14 15.09 38.66
C ALA A 240 -8.21 13.93 38.33
N ARG A 241 -8.74 12.97 37.61
CA ARG A 241 -7.99 11.93 36.92
C ARG A 241 -8.13 12.16 35.42
N VAL A 242 -6.99 12.27 34.75
CA VAL A 242 -6.91 12.49 33.30
C VAL A 242 -5.95 11.47 32.72
N GLU A 243 -6.52 10.55 31.97
CA GLU A 243 -5.79 9.48 31.29
C GLU A 243 -5.85 9.73 29.79
N VAL A 244 -4.68 9.81 29.15
CA VAL A 244 -4.61 9.88 27.69
C VAL A 244 -4.40 8.46 27.21
N ASN A 245 -5.36 7.96 26.45
CA ASN A 245 -5.29 6.62 25.87
C ASN A 245 -4.52 6.65 24.54
N PHE A 246 -4.68 7.73 23.78
CA PHE A 246 -4.12 7.88 22.44
C PHE A 246 -3.94 9.36 22.10
N LEU A 247 -2.81 9.70 21.47
CA LEU A 247 -2.60 10.97 20.77
C LEU A 247 -1.83 10.68 19.48
N GLY A 248 -2.48 10.85 18.34
CA GLY A 248 -1.91 10.71 17.00
C GLY A 248 -1.88 12.06 16.30
N VAL A 249 -0.75 12.38 15.65
CA VAL A 249 -0.54 13.63 14.92
C VAL A 249 0.00 13.28 13.53
N TYR A 250 -0.71 13.70 12.49
CA TYR A 250 -0.45 13.32 11.10
C TYR A 250 -0.36 14.58 10.23
N GLU A 251 0.81 14.83 9.66
CA GLU A 251 1.03 15.94 8.74
C GLU A 251 0.49 15.60 7.34
N GLY A 252 -0.03 16.60 6.63
CA GLY A 252 -0.61 16.45 5.30
C GLY A 252 -2.15 16.46 5.29
N GLU A 253 -2.72 16.39 4.09
CA GLU A 253 -4.17 16.35 3.92
C GLU A 253 -4.73 15.00 4.39
N ALA A 254 -5.86 15.04 5.10
CA ALA A 254 -6.63 13.84 5.39
C ALA A 254 -7.59 13.55 4.23
N THR A 255 -7.44 12.41 3.58
CA THR A 255 -8.33 11.97 2.49
C THR A 255 -9.05 10.69 2.88
N THR A 256 -10.38 10.69 2.77
CA THR A 256 -11.18 9.48 2.96
C THR A 256 -11.42 8.74 1.65
N VAL A 257 -11.32 7.41 1.67
CA VAL A 257 -11.59 6.53 0.52
C VAL A 257 -12.55 5.41 0.93
N ASP A 258 -13.67 5.30 0.22
CA ASP A 258 -14.72 4.31 0.48
C ASP A 258 -14.53 2.97 -0.22
N LYS A 259 -13.68 2.94 -1.25
CA LYS A 259 -13.51 1.76 -2.10
C LYS A 259 -12.03 1.40 -2.18
N VAL A 260 -11.72 0.20 -1.68
CA VAL A 260 -10.45 -0.46 -1.99
C VAL A 260 -10.60 -1.25 -3.28
N GLU A 261 -9.55 -1.24 -4.09
CA GLU A 261 -9.50 -2.06 -5.29
C GLU A 261 -8.88 -3.42 -4.95
N LYS A 262 -9.53 -4.51 -5.36
CA LYS A 262 -8.91 -5.82 -5.31
C LYS A 262 -7.75 -5.88 -6.30
N ALA A 263 -6.56 -6.15 -5.80
CA ALA A 263 -5.29 -6.03 -6.51
C ALA A 263 -4.71 -7.38 -6.96
N GLY A 264 -5.12 -8.48 -6.34
CA GLY A 264 -4.68 -9.84 -6.70
C GLY A 264 -5.70 -10.89 -6.30
N PHE A 265 -5.44 -12.14 -6.66
CA PHE A 265 -6.34 -13.27 -6.39
C PHE A 265 -5.71 -14.22 -5.37
N SER A 266 -6.44 -14.62 -4.32
CA SER A 266 -5.99 -15.75 -3.47
C SER A 266 -6.34 -17.09 -4.08
N GLU A 267 -7.40 -17.14 -4.88
CA GLU A 267 -7.86 -18.34 -5.53
C GLU A 267 -8.44 -18.03 -6.90
N VAL A 268 -8.22 -18.94 -7.85
CA VAL A 268 -8.75 -18.86 -9.21
C VAL A 268 -9.39 -20.20 -9.58
N GLU A 269 -10.63 -20.15 -10.06
CA GLU A 269 -11.37 -21.28 -10.62
C GLU A 269 -11.58 -21.06 -12.13
N ILE A 270 -11.31 -22.10 -12.91
CA ILE A 270 -11.38 -22.10 -14.37
C ILE A 270 -12.32 -23.23 -14.80
N LYS A 271 -13.29 -22.92 -15.66
CA LYS A 271 -14.16 -23.90 -16.31
C LYS A 271 -14.25 -23.67 -17.80
N ASP A 272 -14.22 -24.76 -18.57
CA ASP A 272 -14.39 -24.80 -20.02
C ASP A 272 -13.52 -23.78 -20.79
N PHE A 273 -12.25 -23.63 -20.39
CA PHE A 273 -11.34 -22.63 -20.95
C PHE A 273 -10.02 -23.26 -21.44
N ARG A 274 -9.74 -23.12 -22.74
CA ARG A 274 -8.52 -23.59 -23.45
C ARG A 274 -7.96 -24.93 -22.96
N GLY A 275 -8.78 -25.98 -23.03
CA GLY A 275 -8.40 -27.36 -22.69
C GLY A 275 -8.58 -27.73 -21.22
N ILE A 276 -8.90 -26.77 -20.34
CA ILE A 276 -9.29 -27.02 -18.95
C ILE A 276 -10.81 -27.10 -18.88
N ALA A 277 -11.35 -28.29 -18.58
CA ALA A 277 -12.75 -28.49 -18.27
C ALA A 277 -13.10 -27.94 -16.88
N TYR A 278 -12.26 -28.24 -15.88
CA TYR A 278 -12.37 -27.69 -14.53
C TYR A 278 -11.02 -27.65 -13.81
N GLY A 279 -10.76 -26.59 -13.07
CA GLY A 279 -9.55 -26.42 -12.29
C GLY A 279 -9.68 -25.37 -11.21
N LYS A 280 -8.96 -25.55 -10.10
CA LYS A 280 -8.85 -24.55 -9.03
C LYS A 280 -7.40 -24.44 -8.58
N LEU A 281 -6.94 -23.21 -8.36
CA LEU A 281 -5.57 -22.90 -7.97
C LEU A 281 -5.58 -21.86 -6.85
N ASN A 282 -4.85 -22.15 -5.77
CA ASN A 282 -4.54 -21.19 -4.72
C ASN A 282 -3.24 -20.45 -5.05
N LEU A 283 -3.24 -19.13 -4.86
CA LEU A 283 -2.17 -18.22 -5.23
C LEU A 283 -1.70 -17.42 -4.01
N ASP A 284 -0.39 -17.27 -3.90
CA ASP A 284 0.27 -16.35 -2.97
C ASP A 284 0.64 -15.04 -3.66
N ARG A 285 1.44 -14.19 -3.01
CA ARG A 285 1.98 -12.99 -3.63
C ARG A 285 2.90 -13.34 -4.80
N VAL A 286 3.81 -14.30 -4.63
CA VAL A 286 4.71 -14.77 -5.69
C VAL A 286 4.42 -16.22 -5.95
N ASN A 287 4.22 -16.56 -7.22
CA ASN A 287 3.86 -17.89 -7.65
C ASN A 287 4.70 -18.26 -8.86
N VAL A 288 5.31 -19.44 -8.81
CA VAL A 288 5.94 -20.06 -9.96
C VAL A 288 5.20 -21.34 -10.33
N ILE A 289 4.74 -21.38 -11.57
CA ILE A 289 3.99 -22.49 -12.14
C ILE A 289 4.94 -23.31 -13.02
N ILE A 290 5.11 -24.57 -12.67
CA ILE A 290 5.90 -25.54 -13.44
C ILE A 290 5.01 -26.70 -13.94
N GLY A 291 5.47 -27.40 -14.97
CA GLY A 291 4.75 -28.55 -15.50
C GLY A 291 5.10 -28.86 -16.95
N ALA A 292 4.52 -29.95 -17.46
CA ALA A 292 4.73 -30.41 -18.82
C ALA A 292 4.35 -29.37 -19.89
N ASN A 293 4.86 -29.57 -21.11
CA ASN A 293 4.28 -28.89 -22.26
C ASN A 293 2.79 -29.27 -22.34
N ASN A 294 1.94 -28.30 -22.64
CA ASN A 294 0.48 -28.46 -22.69
C ASN A 294 -0.20 -28.75 -21.34
N ALA A 295 0.50 -28.62 -20.22
CA ALA A 295 -0.07 -28.78 -18.88
C ALA A 295 -1.01 -27.62 -18.45
N GLY A 296 -1.27 -26.64 -19.32
CA GLY A 296 -2.16 -25.50 -19.01
C GLY A 296 -1.49 -24.24 -18.46
N LYS A 297 -0.15 -24.15 -18.44
CA LYS A 297 0.59 -23.00 -17.85
C LYS A 297 0.17 -21.65 -18.44
N THR A 298 0.31 -21.49 -19.75
CA THR A 298 -0.15 -20.29 -20.48
C THR A 298 -1.67 -20.10 -20.37
N THR A 299 -2.45 -21.19 -20.34
CA THR A 299 -3.92 -21.11 -20.15
C THR A 299 -4.29 -20.48 -18.81
N ILE A 300 -3.58 -20.81 -17.73
CA ILE A 300 -3.80 -20.20 -16.42
C ILE A 300 -3.45 -18.71 -16.45
N LEU A 301 -2.31 -18.33 -17.05
CA LEU A 301 -1.95 -16.92 -17.19
C LEU A 301 -3.00 -16.14 -18.00
N ASP A 302 -3.44 -16.68 -19.14
CA ASP A 302 -4.51 -16.09 -19.98
C ASP A 302 -5.81 -15.89 -19.17
N ALA A 303 -6.19 -16.89 -18.35
CA ALA A 303 -7.39 -16.82 -17.52
C ALA A 303 -7.29 -15.74 -16.43
N ILE A 304 -6.16 -15.69 -15.71
CA ILE A 304 -5.90 -14.66 -14.70
C ILE A 304 -5.88 -13.27 -15.34
N TYR A 305 -5.28 -13.15 -16.53
CA TYR A 305 -5.21 -11.89 -17.26
C TYR A 305 -6.60 -11.35 -17.63
N LEU A 306 -7.50 -12.24 -18.07
CA LEU A 306 -8.90 -11.89 -18.34
C LEU A 306 -9.67 -11.58 -17.06
N LEU A 307 -9.49 -12.36 -15.99
CA LEU A 307 -10.08 -12.09 -14.67
C LEU A 307 -9.67 -10.72 -14.10
N SER A 308 -8.47 -10.27 -14.43
CA SER A 308 -7.94 -8.97 -13.99
C SER A 308 -8.60 -7.78 -14.66
N GLY A 309 -9.47 -7.98 -15.65
CA GLY A 309 -10.19 -6.91 -16.36
C GLY A 309 -10.06 -7.10 -17.87
N PRO A 310 -11.09 -7.63 -18.56
CA PRO A 310 -11.09 -7.81 -20.01
C PRO A 310 -10.92 -6.50 -20.80
N GLU A 311 -11.40 -5.38 -20.24
CA GLU A 311 -11.46 -4.05 -20.84
C GLU A 311 -10.29 -3.13 -20.49
N GLN A 312 -9.31 -3.60 -19.70
CA GLN A 312 -8.19 -2.76 -19.28
C GLN A 312 -7.34 -2.30 -20.50
N LYS A 313 -6.89 -1.04 -20.47
CA LYS A 313 -6.16 -0.40 -21.58
C LYS A 313 -4.65 -0.61 -21.44
N ILE A 314 -4.15 -1.72 -21.99
CA ILE A 314 -2.76 -2.14 -21.80
C ILE A 314 -1.78 -1.51 -22.82
N PRO A 315 -0.46 -1.58 -22.56
CA PRO A 315 0.56 -1.03 -23.46
C PRO A 315 0.50 -1.58 -24.89
N GLY A 316 0.09 -0.74 -25.84
CA GLY A 316 0.06 -1.05 -27.27
C GLY A 316 -1.21 -1.77 -27.75
N PHE A 317 -2.23 -1.92 -26.92
CA PHE A 317 -3.51 -2.53 -27.26
C PHE A 317 -4.69 -1.86 -26.53
N ASN A 318 -5.91 -2.04 -27.01
CA ASN A 318 -7.09 -1.38 -26.42
C ASN A 318 -7.75 -2.20 -25.32
N THR A 319 -7.58 -3.53 -25.33
CA THR A 319 -8.20 -4.46 -24.38
C THR A 319 -7.28 -5.65 -24.12
N SER A 320 -7.52 -6.37 -23.01
CA SER A 320 -6.83 -7.65 -22.74
C SER A 320 -7.03 -8.66 -23.86
N LEU A 321 -8.22 -8.68 -24.46
CA LEU A 321 -8.53 -9.58 -25.56
C LEU A 321 -7.72 -9.29 -26.82
N GLU A 322 -7.46 -8.02 -27.13
CA GLU A 322 -6.64 -7.66 -28.28
C GLU A 322 -5.19 -8.12 -28.09
N LEU A 323 -4.65 -8.03 -26.86
CA LEU A 323 -3.34 -8.56 -26.52
C LEU A 323 -3.29 -10.08 -26.64
N LEU A 324 -4.26 -10.80 -26.04
CA LEU A 324 -4.29 -12.25 -26.12
C LEU A 324 -4.48 -12.73 -27.57
N ALA A 325 -5.34 -12.06 -28.35
CA ALA A 325 -5.49 -12.33 -29.77
C ALA A 325 -4.15 -12.22 -30.50
N TYR A 326 -3.34 -11.21 -30.19
CA TYR A 326 -2.01 -11.04 -30.76
C TYR A 326 -1.02 -12.14 -30.34
N LEU A 327 -0.99 -12.51 -29.05
CA LEU A 327 -0.14 -13.62 -28.57
C LEU A 327 -0.49 -14.95 -29.24
N HIS A 328 -1.76 -15.15 -29.58
CA HIS A 328 -2.25 -16.39 -30.20
C HIS A 328 -2.41 -16.30 -31.72
N ASP A 329 -1.79 -15.30 -32.35
CA ASP A 329 -1.76 -15.09 -33.81
C ASP A 329 -3.16 -15.05 -34.45
N VAL A 330 -4.08 -14.34 -33.81
CA VAL A 330 -5.44 -14.09 -34.30
C VAL A 330 -5.50 -12.70 -34.93
N LYS A 331 -5.92 -12.64 -36.19
CA LYS A 331 -6.01 -11.38 -36.96
C LYS A 331 -6.90 -10.34 -36.25
N LYS A 332 -6.42 -9.08 -36.30
CA LYS A 332 -7.04 -7.89 -35.70
C LYS A 332 -8.50 -7.70 -36.15
N GLY A 333 -9.36 -7.25 -35.23
CA GLY A 333 -10.74 -6.84 -35.55
C GLY A 333 -11.81 -7.92 -35.38
N ASN A 334 -11.50 -9.02 -34.69
CA ASN A 334 -12.49 -10.04 -34.38
C ASN A 334 -12.28 -10.54 -32.96
N ASN A 335 -13.29 -10.43 -32.09
CA ASN A 335 -13.36 -11.14 -30.80
C ASN A 335 -13.31 -12.68 -30.97
N LYS A 336 -13.07 -13.17 -32.19
CA LYS A 336 -12.85 -14.58 -32.58
C LYS A 336 -11.70 -15.26 -31.87
N PHE A 337 -10.79 -14.53 -31.23
CA PHE A 337 -9.82 -15.13 -30.32
C PHE A 337 -10.53 -16.04 -29.34
N ILE A 338 -11.57 -15.53 -28.66
CA ILE A 338 -12.30 -16.38 -27.72
C ILE A 338 -13.09 -17.45 -28.48
N TYR A 339 -13.75 -17.12 -29.62
CA TYR A 339 -14.55 -18.07 -30.43
C TYR A 339 -13.80 -19.35 -30.85
N ARG A 340 -12.46 -19.29 -30.96
CA ARG A 340 -11.63 -20.45 -31.33
C ARG A 340 -11.40 -21.45 -30.18
N PHE A 341 -11.67 -21.04 -28.93
CA PHE A 341 -11.46 -21.87 -27.73
C PHE A 341 -12.76 -22.32 -27.05
N TYR A 342 -13.93 -21.78 -27.43
CA TYR A 342 -15.20 -22.34 -26.96
C TYR A 342 -15.46 -23.64 -27.71
N ASN A 343 -15.57 -24.73 -26.96
CA ASN A 343 -16.42 -25.83 -27.41
C ASN A 343 -17.85 -25.27 -27.42
N THR A 344 -18.53 -25.30 -28.57
CA THR A 344 -19.77 -24.55 -28.83
C THR A 344 -21.00 -24.99 -27.99
N ALA A 345 -20.79 -25.79 -26.94
CA ALA A 345 -21.83 -26.30 -26.05
C ALA A 345 -21.92 -25.53 -24.71
N THR A 346 -20.82 -24.98 -24.19
CA THR A 346 -20.79 -24.30 -22.87
C THR A 346 -19.92 -23.05 -22.87
N SER A 347 -20.32 -22.05 -22.08
CA SER A 347 -19.55 -20.81 -21.89
C SER A 347 -18.47 -21.00 -20.81
N PRO A 348 -17.24 -20.47 -21.01
CA PRO A 348 -16.18 -20.49 -20.03
C PRO A 348 -16.60 -19.68 -18.81
N VAL A 349 -16.28 -20.21 -17.65
CA VAL A 349 -16.50 -19.52 -16.38
C VAL A 349 -15.15 -19.33 -15.73
N LEU A 350 -14.81 -18.07 -15.46
CA LEU A 350 -13.64 -17.70 -14.69
C LEU A 350 -14.12 -17.08 -13.38
N ARG A 351 -13.58 -17.54 -12.25
CA ARG A 351 -13.85 -16.96 -10.93
C ARG A 351 -12.55 -16.70 -10.19
N GLY A 352 -12.47 -15.57 -9.51
CA GLY A 352 -11.33 -15.19 -8.70
C GLY A 352 -11.77 -14.41 -7.47
N ASP A 353 -11.68 -15.01 -6.29
CA ASP A 353 -12.37 -14.62 -5.05
C ASP A 353 -13.75 -13.97 -5.29
N GLU A 354 -13.88 -12.64 -5.21
CA GLU A 354 -15.15 -11.90 -5.41
C GLU A 354 -15.51 -11.56 -6.87
N ILE A 355 -14.65 -11.86 -7.84
CA ILE A 355 -14.84 -11.53 -9.26
C ILE A 355 -15.26 -12.79 -10.02
N GLU A 356 -16.35 -12.72 -10.78
CA GLU A 356 -16.81 -13.83 -11.60
C GLU A 356 -17.23 -13.38 -13.00
N TYR A 357 -16.71 -14.05 -14.02
CA TYR A 357 -17.11 -13.87 -15.41
C TYR A 357 -17.73 -15.16 -15.94
N TYR A 358 -19.06 -15.16 -16.06
CA TYR A 358 -19.84 -16.22 -16.67
C TYR A 358 -19.85 -16.15 -18.21
N ASP A 359 -19.65 -14.95 -18.75
CA ASP A 359 -19.58 -14.70 -20.19
C ASP A 359 -18.72 -13.45 -20.44
N ILE A 360 -17.42 -13.66 -20.66
CA ILE A 360 -16.42 -12.61 -20.85
C ILE A 360 -16.81 -11.66 -22.01
N LEU A 361 -17.53 -12.14 -23.02
CA LEU A 361 -17.93 -11.33 -24.18
C LEU A 361 -18.92 -10.22 -23.81
N LYS A 362 -19.79 -10.44 -22.81
CA LYS A 362 -20.73 -9.41 -22.35
C LYS A 362 -20.01 -8.23 -21.71
N TYR A 363 -18.96 -8.49 -20.94
CA TYR A 363 -18.22 -7.45 -20.21
C TYR A 363 -17.42 -6.55 -21.15
N VAL A 364 -16.84 -7.12 -22.21
CA VAL A 364 -16.03 -6.38 -23.20
C VAL A 364 -16.86 -5.32 -23.93
N ASN A 365 -18.14 -5.58 -24.14
CA ASN A 365 -19.04 -4.65 -24.84
C ASN A 365 -19.63 -3.56 -23.91
N ALA A 366 -19.43 -3.66 -22.59
CA ALA A 366 -20.13 -2.85 -21.60
C ALA A 366 -19.29 -1.73 -20.96
N GLY A 367 -17.98 -1.65 -21.23
CA GLY A 367 -17.08 -0.79 -20.45
C GLY A 367 -16.08 0.04 -21.27
N LYS A 368 -15.71 1.20 -20.72
CA LYS A 368 -14.45 1.88 -20.99
C LYS A 368 -13.54 1.61 -19.79
N GLY A 369 -12.56 0.71 -19.94
CA GLY A 369 -11.53 0.52 -18.91
C GLY A 369 -10.53 1.67 -18.94
N GLU A 370 -10.10 2.14 -17.77
CA GLU A 370 -9.19 3.30 -17.66
C GLU A 370 -7.78 2.94 -17.13
N GLU A 371 -7.60 1.83 -16.39
CA GLU A 371 -6.33 1.53 -15.72
C GLU A 371 -5.84 0.08 -15.96
N VAL A 372 -4.51 -0.09 -16.06
CA VAL A 372 -3.85 -1.39 -16.23
C VAL A 372 -3.69 -2.07 -14.88
N LYS A 373 -4.44 -3.16 -14.67
CA LYS A 373 -4.36 -3.96 -13.43
C LYS A 373 -3.34 -5.08 -13.53
N ALA A 374 -3.31 -5.75 -14.68
CA ALA A 374 -2.36 -6.83 -14.94
C ALA A 374 -1.44 -6.49 -16.11
N LEU A 375 -0.14 -6.72 -15.92
CA LEU A 375 0.87 -6.60 -16.97
C LEU A 375 1.31 -8.00 -17.41
N TYR A 376 1.08 -8.33 -18.69
CA TYR A 376 1.46 -9.61 -19.29
C TYR A 376 2.82 -9.50 -19.97
N LEU A 377 3.87 -10.00 -19.35
CA LEU A 377 5.22 -10.00 -19.89
C LEU A 377 5.46 -11.24 -20.76
N SER A 378 5.88 -10.98 -22.00
CA SER A 378 6.32 -12.00 -22.95
C SER A 378 7.28 -11.37 -23.95
N PRO A 379 8.36 -12.05 -24.37
CA PRO A 379 9.26 -11.57 -25.42
C PRO A 379 8.51 -11.19 -26.72
N ARG A 380 7.38 -11.85 -26.99
CA ARG A 380 6.54 -11.61 -28.17
C ARG A 380 5.87 -10.23 -28.16
N LEU A 381 5.73 -9.59 -27.00
CA LEU A 381 5.09 -8.28 -26.84
C LEU A 381 6.08 -7.12 -26.90
N LEU A 382 7.39 -7.40 -26.88
CA LEU A 382 8.44 -6.41 -26.69
C LEU A 382 8.38 -5.27 -27.72
N HIS A 383 8.11 -5.57 -28.98
CA HIS A 383 7.97 -4.55 -30.02
C HIS A 383 6.78 -3.59 -29.76
N ARG A 384 5.64 -4.10 -29.29
CA ARG A 384 4.47 -3.28 -28.93
C ARG A 384 4.74 -2.42 -27.71
N TYR A 385 5.48 -2.97 -26.74
CA TYR A 385 5.87 -2.29 -25.51
C TYR A 385 6.88 -1.17 -25.76
N ILE A 386 7.91 -1.42 -26.57
CA ILE A 386 8.83 -0.37 -27.01
C ILE A 386 8.07 0.76 -27.71
N LYS A 387 7.11 0.42 -28.59
CA LYS A 387 6.29 1.44 -29.25
C LYS A 387 5.46 2.24 -28.24
N PHE A 388 4.79 1.59 -27.30
CA PHE A 388 4.04 2.27 -26.26
C PHE A 388 4.91 3.23 -25.44
N ILE A 389 6.11 2.80 -25.04
CA ILE A 389 7.05 3.66 -24.30
C ILE A 389 7.47 4.87 -25.15
N LYS A 390 7.71 4.69 -26.46
CA LYS A 390 7.99 5.82 -27.36
C LYS A 390 6.81 6.80 -27.43
N ASP A 391 5.60 6.28 -27.59
CA ASP A 391 4.38 7.08 -27.71
C ASP A 391 4.06 7.86 -26.42
N ASN A 392 4.56 7.41 -25.26
CA ASN A 392 4.39 8.06 -23.95
C ASN A 392 5.70 8.59 -23.35
N TRP A 393 6.73 8.79 -24.20
CA TRP A 393 8.07 9.12 -23.72
C TRP A 393 8.14 10.46 -22.98
N GLU A 394 7.33 11.44 -23.37
CA GLU A 394 7.25 12.74 -22.71
C GLU A 394 6.95 12.59 -21.21
N GLU A 395 5.96 11.76 -20.86
CA GLU A 395 5.63 11.51 -19.45
C GLU A 395 6.68 10.60 -18.79
N ILE A 396 7.04 9.51 -19.46
CA ILE A 396 7.95 8.49 -18.91
C ILE A 396 9.35 9.08 -18.60
N SER A 397 9.85 9.98 -19.45
CA SER A 397 11.17 10.59 -19.30
C SER A 397 11.30 11.51 -18.08
N ASN A 398 10.19 11.98 -17.51
CA ASN A 398 10.19 12.82 -16.30
C ASN A 398 10.44 12.02 -15.01
N TYR A 399 10.31 10.69 -15.04
CA TYR A 399 10.54 9.82 -13.89
C TYR A 399 12.02 9.39 -13.85
N THR A 400 12.93 10.32 -13.56
CA THR A 400 14.38 10.09 -13.58
C THR A 400 14.84 9.05 -12.55
N GLU A 401 14.10 8.89 -11.45
CA GLU A 401 14.32 7.85 -10.45
C GLU A 401 14.21 6.44 -11.04
N ILE A 402 13.25 6.20 -11.94
CA ILE A 402 13.03 4.90 -12.59
C ILE A 402 14.29 4.47 -13.34
N PHE A 403 14.84 5.38 -14.14
CA PHE A 403 16.04 5.08 -14.94
C PHE A 403 17.26 4.88 -14.07
N THR A 404 17.40 5.70 -13.02
CA THR A 404 18.50 5.57 -12.07
C THR A 404 18.52 4.18 -11.43
N ASP A 405 17.38 3.72 -10.92
CA ASP A 405 17.25 2.42 -10.28
C ASP A 405 17.51 1.27 -11.27
N ILE A 406 16.89 1.32 -12.45
CA ILE A 406 17.07 0.30 -13.50
C ILE A 406 18.54 0.18 -13.92
N PHE A 407 19.21 1.31 -14.18
CA PHE A 407 20.60 1.27 -14.64
C PHE A 407 21.57 0.91 -13.52
N ASN A 408 21.31 1.30 -12.28
CA ASN A 408 22.10 0.81 -11.13
C ASN A 408 22.05 -0.72 -11.04
N GLU A 409 20.85 -1.31 -11.12
CA GLU A 409 20.65 -2.76 -11.09
C GLU A 409 21.37 -3.48 -12.24
N ILE A 410 21.31 -2.92 -13.45
CA ILE A 410 21.94 -3.50 -14.66
C ILE A 410 23.47 -3.38 -14.61
N ASN A 411 23.99 -2.25 -14.13
CA ASN A 411 25.43 -1.99 -14.10
C ASN A 411 26.16 -2.94 -13.12
N GLU A 412 25.48 -3.47 -12.11
CA GLU A 412 26.06 -4.48 -11.22
C GLU A 412 26.42 -5.80 -11.93
N ILE A 413 25.79 -6.10 -13.07
CA ILE A 413 25.95 -7.37 -13.79
C ILE A 413 26.52 -7.21 -15.20
N ASN A 414 26.61 -5.99 -15.72
CA ASN A 414 27.09 -5.70 -17.06
C ASN A 414 28.50 -5.12 -17.03
N VAL A 415 29.30 -5.46 -18.04
CA VAL A 415 30.61 -4.84 -18.27
C VAL A 415 30.45 -3.40 -18.75
N GLU A 416 29.43 -3.13 -19.56
CA GLU A 416 29.10 -1.78 -20.00
C GLU A 416 28.16 -1.11 -19.01
N GLU A 417 28.59 0.05 -18.48
CA GLU A 417 27.81 0.80 -17.51
C GLU A 417 27.02 1.93 -18.18
N TYR A 418 25.74 2.00 -17.88
CA TYR A 418 24.79 2.98 -18.41
C TYR A 418 24.41 4.02 -17.35
N LEU A 419 24.23 5.28 -17.77
CA LEU A 419 23.77 6.39 -16.95
C LEU A 419 22.26 6.59 -17.06
N THR A 420 21.75 6.61 -18.29
CA THR A 420 20.36 6.91 -18.60
C THR A 420 20.00 6.46 -20.02
N MET A 421 18.76 6.69 -20.44
CA MET A 421 18.26 6.43 -21.79
C MET A 421 17.64 7.68 -22.40
N THR A 422 17.79 7.83 -23.71
CA THR A 422 17.25 8.95 -24.50
C THR A 422 16.52 8.44 -25.73
N LEU A 423 15.54 9.20 -26.23
CA LEU A 423 14.87 8.94 -27.50
C LEU A 423 15.46 9.88 -28.57
N GLU A 424 16.19 9.31 -29.53
CA GLU A 424 16.97 10.08 -30.51
C GLU A 424 16.68 9.62 -31.95
N PRO A 425 16.84 10.49 -32.95
CA PRO A 425 16.67 10.13 -34.35
C PRO A 425 17.77 9.18 -34.84
N PHE A 426 17.39 8.12 -35.55
CA PHE A 426 18.27 7.17 -36.24
C PHE A 426 17.59 6.63 -37.51
N GLY A 427 18.24 6.77 -38.66
CA GLY A 427 17.73 6.22 -39.92
C GLY A 427 16.33 6.71 -40.31
N GLY A 428 15.98 7.96 -39.97
CA GLY A 428 14.67 8.57 -40.26
C GLY A 428 13.56 8.23 -39.26
N THR A 429 13.84 7.50 -38.19
CA THR A 429 12.88 7.18 -37.12
C THR A 429 13.48 7.49 -35.75
N TYR A 430 12.66 7.58 -34.70
CA TYR A 430 13.18 7.71 -33.34
C TYR A 430 13.46 6.33 -32.72
N THR A 431 14.60 6.18 -32.06
CA THR A 431 14.99 4.98 -31.32
C THR A 431 15.58 5.33 -29.96
N PHE A 432 15.52 4.37 -29.04
CA PHE A 432 16.15 4.53 -27.74
C PHE A 432 17.65 4.30 -27.82
N TYR A 433 18.40 5.17 -27.16
CA TYR A 433 19.83 5.04 -26.91
C TYR A 433 20.09 4.98 -25.41
N LEU A 434 20.94 4.05 -24.99
CA LEU A 434 21.50 4.04 -23.65
C LEU A 434 22.79 4.87 -23.67
N ILE A 435 22.87 5.84 -22.76
CA ILE A 435 24.05 6.67 -22.56
C ILE A 435 24.98 5.94 -21.60
N ARG A 436 26.20 5.63 -22.03
CA ARG A 436 27.21 4.96 -21.21
C ARG A 436 27.95 5.95 -20.31
N LYS A 437 28.53 5.48 -19.21
CA LYS A 437 29.36 6.31 -18.32
C LYS A 437 30.60 6.90 -19.00
N ASP A 438 31.11 6.24 -20.05
CA ASP A 438 32.22 6.74 -20.87
C ASP A 438 31.79 7.77 -21.95
N GLY A 439 30.53 8.21 -21.94
CA GLY A 439 29.96 9.19 -22.87
C GLY A 439 29.53 8.62 -24.22
N LYS A 440 29.78 7.33 -24.51
CA LYS A 440 29.31 6.68 -25.73
C LYS A 440 27.83 6.36 -25.65
N ARG A 441 27.24 6.05 -26.81
CA ARG A 441 25.83 5.67 -26.93
C ARG A 441 25.70 4.32 -27.60
N VAL A 442 24.78 3.49 -27.13
CA VAL A 442 24.40 2.23 -27.77
C VAL A 442 22.90 2.20 -27.97
N ARG A 443 22.41 1.74 -29.12
CA ARG A 443 20.95 1.62 -29.31
C ARG A 443 20.41 0.53 -28.40
N LEU A 444 19.22 0.73 -27.84
CA LEU A 444 18.54 -0.29 -27.04
C LEU A 444 18.32 -1.60 -27.84
N ASN A 445 18.18 -1.51 -29.17
CA ASN A 445 18.04 -2.68 -30.02
C ASN A 445 19.36 -3.42 -30.28
N ASP A 446 20.51 -2.81 -29.94
CA ASP A 446 21.84 -3.39 -30.12
C ASP A 446 22.41 -3.98 -28.81
N VAL A 447 21.73 -3.80 -27.67
CA VAL A 447 22.12 -4.47 -26.42
C VAL A 447 21.61 -5.91 -26.39
N GLY A 448 22.18 -6.72 -25.49
CA GLY A 448 21.74 -8.10 -25.27
C GLY A 448 20.24 -8.20 -25.00
N GLU A 449 19.59 -9.21 -25.58
CA GLU A 449 18.12 -9.37 -25.55
C GLU A 449 17.56 -9.37 -24.12
N GLY A 450 18.20 -10.06 -23.19
CA GLY A 450 17.78 -10.09 -21.80
C GLY A 450 17.85 -8.73 -21.10
N VAL A 451 18.88 -7.91 -21.41
CA VAL A 451 19.01 -6.55 -20.85
C VAL A 451 17.87 -5.68 -21.36
N LYS A 452 17.56 -5.77 -22.65
CA LYS A 452 16.45 -5.07 -23.27
C LYS A 452 15.10 -5.49 -22.67
N ILE A 453 14.85 -6.79 -22.50
CA ILE A 453 13.63 -7.30 -21.86
C ILE A 453 13.51 -6.76 -20.42
N TYR A 454 14.60 -6.78 -19.66
CA TYR A 454 14.63 -6.26 -18.30
C TYR A 454 14.29 -4.77 -18.24
N ILE A 455 15.00 -3.93 -19.01
CA ILE A 455 14.76 -2.48 -19.07
C ILE A 455 13.30 -2.17 -19.40
N ILE A 456 12.77 -2.78 -20.47
CA ILE A 456 11.41 -2.51 -20.93
C ILE A 456 10.38 -2.96 -19.91
N SER A 457 10.58 -4.13 -19.29
CA SER A 457 9.65 -4.65 -18.27
C SER A 457 9.65 -3.78 -17.02
N ARG A 458 10.83 -3.34 -16.55
CA ARG A 458 10.95 -2.43 -15.40
C ARG A 458 10.32 -1.07 -15.69
N ILE A 459 10.59 -0.45 -16.85
CA ILE A 459 9.97 0.83 -17.24
C ILE A 459 8.44 0.71 -17.23
N LEU A 460 7.89 -0.33 -17.86
CA LEU A 460 6.43 -0.53 -17.89
C LEU A 460 5.86 -0.72 -16.48
N TYR A 461 6.51 -1.53 -15.65
CA TYR A 461 6.06 -1.73 -14.28
C TYR A 461 6.08 -0.42 -13.48
N GLU A 462 7.18 0.33 -13.53
CA GLU A 462 7.32 1.56 -12.75
C GLU A 462 6.37 2.66 -13.24
N TYR A 463 6.15 2.73 -14.56
CA TYR A 463 5.22 3.68 -15.16
C TYR A 463 3.75 3.34 -14.91
N LEU A 464 3.36 2.06 -14.94
CA LEU A 464 1.95 1.65 -14.82
C LEU A 464 1.54 1.24 -13.41
N LYS A 465 2.49 0.78 -12.58
CA LYS A 465 2.27 0.16 -11.26
C LYS A 465 1.12 -0.88 -11.29
N PRO A 466 1.20 -1.91 -12.15
CA PRO A 466 0.17 -2.94 -12.23
C PRO A 466 0.13 -3.74 -10.92
N SER A 467 -1.06 -4.12 -10.47
CA SER A 467 -1.22 -4.92 -9.27
C SER A 467 -0.87 -6.40 -9.46
N ILE A 468 -0.86 -6.87 -10.72
CA ILE A 468 -0.52 -8.24 -11.11
C ILE A 468 0.54 -8.23 -12.22
N ILE A 469 1.57 -9.04 -12.09
CA ILE A 469 2.53 -9.35 -13.16
C ILE A 469 2.34 -10.81 -13.55
N LEU A 470 2.11 -11.04 -14.84
CA LEU A 470 2.04 -12.36 -15.45
C LEU A 470 3.24 -12.50 -16.38
N TRP A 471 4.13 -13.45 -16.15
CA TRP A 471 5.28 -13.66 -17.03
C TRP A 471 5.29 -15.08 -17.55
N ASP A 472 5.10 -15.23 -18.86
CA ASP A 472 5.13 -16.55 -19.51
C ASP A 472 6.55 -16.89 -19.98
N ASP A 473 7.04 -18.07 -19.62
CA ASP A 473 8.35 -18.61 -19.96
C ASP A 473 9.50 -17.66 -19.58
N ILE A 474 9.65 -17.41 -18.27
CA ILE A 474 10.51 -16.36 -17.73
C ILE A 474 11.99 -16.52 -18.11
N GLU A 475 12.47 -17.76 -18.27
CA GLU A 475 13.85 -18.04 -18.68
C GLU A 475 14.12 -17.71 -20.16
N SER A 476 13.08 -17.51 -20.97
CA SER A 476 13.24 -17.25 -22.40
C SER A 476 14.04 -15.96 -22.62
N HIS A 477 15.28 -16.14 -23.08
CA HIS A 477 16.24 -15.09 -23.43
C HIS A 477 16.86 -14.34 -22.23
N LEU A 478 16.71 -14.86 -21.01
CA LEU A 478 17.37 -14.34 -19.81
C LEU A 478 18.54 -15.23 -19.41
N ASN A 479 19.73 -14.64 -19.25
CA ASN A 479 20.86 -15.35 -18.65
C ASN A 479 20.71 -15.41 -17.11
N PRO A 480 21.49 -16.25 -16.39
CA PRO A 480 21.37 -16.39 -14.94
C PRO A 480 21.52 -15.08 -14.17
N SER A 481 22.41 -14.17 -14.60
CA SER A 481 22.65 -12.89 -13.93
C SER A 481 21.44 -11.97 -13.98
N ILE A 482 20.80 -11.82 -15.16
CA ILE A 482 19.60 -11.00 -15.33
C ILE A 482 18.42 -11.64 -14.63
N LEU A 483 18.30 -12.97 -14.70
CA LEU A 483 17.25 -13.67 -13.97
C LEU A 483 17.35 -13.41 -12.47
N GLY A 484 18.56 -13.42 -11.89
CA GLY A 484 18.76 -13.04 -10.49
C GLY A 484 18.23 -11.64 -10.16
N LYS A 485 18.41 -10.66 -11.07
CA LYS A 485 17.83 -9.32 -10.93
C LYS A 485 16.31 -9.30 -11.01
N VAL A 486 15.73 -10.08 -11.93
CA VAL A 486 14.26 -10.23 -12.04
C VAL A 486 13.67 -10.85 -10.77
N ILE A 487 14.29 -11.89 -10.22
CA ILE A 487 13.82 -12.55 -8.99
C ILE A 487 13.90 -11.57 -7.81
N ALA A 488 15.03 -10.87 -7.64
CA ALA A 488 15.18 -9.85 -6.62
C ALA A 488 14.14 -8.72 -6.76
N TRP A 489 13.86 -8.29 -8.00
CA TRP A 489 12.82 -7.32 -8.29
C TRP A 489 11.43 -7.81 -7.84
N PHE A 490 11.05 -9.06 -8.16
CA PHE A 490 9.77 -9.63 -7.71
C PHE A 490 9.64 -9.66 -6.19
N SER A 491 10.74 -9.87 -5.46
CA SER A 491 10.73 -9.85 -4.00
C SER A 491 10.50 -8.46 -3.43
N ASN A 492 10.84 -7.40 -4.17
CA ASN A 492 10.81 -6.00 -3.72
C ASN A 492 9.57 -5.21 -4.16
N ILE A 493 8.61 -5.85 -4.83
CA ILE A 493 7.37 -5.19 -5.26
C ILE A 493 6.14 -5.68 -4.49
N PRO A 494 5.14 -4.81 -4.26
CA PRO A 494 3.91 -5.20 -3.59
C PRO A 494 2.97 -6.04 -4.48
N SER A 495 3.12 -5.96 -5.80
CA SER A 495 2.28 -6.66 -6.79
C SER A 495 2.31 -8.18 -6.64
N GLN A 496 1.20 -8.81 -7.05
CA GLN A 496 1.14 -10.25 -7.21
C GLN A 496 1.90 -10.67 -8.48
N VAL A 497 2.76 -11.66 -8.36
CA VAL A 497 3.60 -12.17 -9.44
C VAL A 497 3.21 -13.63 -9.70
N ILE A 498 2.85 -13.93 -10.93
CA ILE A 498 2.61 -15.29 -11.41
C ILE A 498 3.47 -15.52 -12.64
N VAL A 499 4.41 -16.44 -12.52
CA VAL A 499 5.34 -16.75 -13.61
C VAL A 499 5.28 -18.21 -13.98
N THR A 500 5.57 -18.53 -15.23
CA THR A 500 5.72 -19.90 -15.69
C THR A 500 7.19 -20.14 -16.03
N THR A 501 7.66 -21.35 -15.72
CA THR A 501 9.02 -21.78 -16.07
C THR A 501 9.04 -23.29 -16.30
N HIS A 502 9.98 -23.74 -17.12
CA HIS A 502 10.34 -25.14 -17.29
C HIS A 502 11.62 -25.50 -16.50
N ASN A 503 12.35 -24.49 -16.01
CA ASN A 503 13.60 -24.65 -15.30
C ASN A 503 13.38 -24.77 -13.78
N LEU A 504 13.79 -25.90 -13.21
CA LEU A 504 13.67 -26.17 -11.78
C LEU A 504 14.53 -25.26 -10.90
N ASP A 505 15.70 -24.81 -11.38
CA ASP A 505 16.56 -23.90 -10.63
C ASP A 505 15.89 -22.54 -10.47
N VAL A 506 15.29 -22.05 -11.55
CA VAL A 506 14.52 -20.80 -11.55
C VAL A 506 13.29 -20.92 -10.65
N ALA A 507 12.56 -22.03 -10.77
CA ALA A 507 11.40 -22.29 -9.92
C ALA A 507 11.79 -22.31 -8.43
N LYS A 508 12.91 -22.96 -8.10
CA LYS A 508 13.41 -23.02 -6.73
C LYS A 508 13.77 -21.63 -6.20
N ASP A 509 14.49 -20.84 -6.97
CA ASP A 509 14.90 -19.50 -6.52
C ASP A 509 13.70 -18.57 -6.31
N ILE A 510 12.68 -18.65 -7.17
CA ILE A 510 11.44 -17.88 -7.01
C ILE A 510 10.61 -18.38 -5.83
N ALA A 511 10.57 -19.70 -5.60
CA ALA A 511 9.83 -20.32 -4.50
C ALA A 511 10.42 -20.01 -3.11
N LYS A 512 11.63 -19.42 -3.01
CA LYS A 512 12.16 -18.95 -1.72
C LYS A 512 11.30 -17.87 -1.09
N ASP A 513 10.74 -16.99 -1.91
CA ASP A 513 9.93 -15.84 -1.50
C ASP A 513 8.44 -16.01 -1.88
N GLY A 514 8.03 -17.24 -2.21
CA GLY A 514 6.71 -17.52 -2.75
C GLY A 514 6.38 -19.00 -2.84
N LYS A 515 5.41 -19.32 -3.70
CA LYS A 515 4.84 -20.65 -3.86
C LYS A 515 5.26 -21.28 -5.17
N CYS A 516 5.65 -22.55 -5.13
CA CYS A 516 5.78 -23.37 -6.34
C CYS A 516 4.55 -24.27 -6.50
N VAL A 517 3.95 -24.24 -7.68
CA VAL A 517 2.88 -25.17 -8.06
C VAL A 517 3.26 -25.94 -9.30
N VAL A 518 3.09 -27.26 -9.25
CA VAL A 518 3.20 -28.14 -10.41
C VAL A 518 1.81 -28.42 -10.93
N ILE A 519 1.63 -28.32 -12.24
CA ILE A 519 0.34 -28.57 -12.89
C ILE A 519 0.41 -29.63 -13.99
N ASP A 520 -0.75 -30.25 -14.25
CA ASP A 520 -1.03 -31.12 -15.40
C ASP A 520 -2.51 -31.05 -15.75
N ILE A 521 -2.87 -31.36 -17.00
CA ILE A 521 -4.26 -31.56 -17.40
C ILE A 521 -4.44 -33.05 -17.67
N ASP A 522 -5.37 -33.67 -16.95
CA ASP A 522 -5.65 -35.09 -17.17
C ASP A 522 -6.54 -35.34 -18.40
N LYS A 523 -6.82 -36.61 -18.68
CA LYS A 523 -7.58 -37.03 -19.86
C LYS A 523 -9.02 -36.48 -19.88
N ASP A 524 -9.56 -36.14 -18.72
CA ASP A 524 -10.91 -35.60 -18.57
C ASP A 524 -10.92 -34.06 -18.62
N GLY A 525 -9.76 -33.43 -18.87
CA GLY A 525 -9.61 -31.98 -18.90
C GLY A 525 -9.53 -31.35 -17.50
N ILE A 526 -9.37 -32.15 -16.44
CA ILE A 526 -9.26 -31.62 -15.09
C ILE A 526 -7.83 -31.12 -14.86
N LEU A 527 -7.71 -29.84 -14.50
CA LEU A 527 -6.45 -29.26 -14.07
C LEU A 527 -6.08 -29.81 -12.70
N ARG A 528 -4.99 -30.56 -12.65
CA ARG A 528 -4.37 -31.06 -11.44
C ARG A 528 -3.31 -30.07 -10.99
N VAL A 529 -3.34 -29.71 -9.72
CA VAL A 529 -2.47 -28.71 -9.12
C VAL A 529 -1.92 -29.28 -7.82
N GLU A 530 -0.61 -29.31 -7.68
CA GLU A 530 0.08 -29.73 -6.46
C GLU A 530 1.07 -28.66 -6.05
N GLU A 531 1.03 -28.25 -4.78
CA GLU A 531 2.03 -27.35 -4.21
C GLU A 531 3.29 -28.14 -3.85
N VAL A 532 4.46 -27.63 -4.24
CA VAL A 532 5.75 -28.24 -3.92
C VAL A 532 6.51 -27.36 -2.97
N GLN A 533 6.72 -27.84 -1.75
CA GLN A 533 7.47 -27.12 -0.72
C GLN A 533 8.98 -27.28 -0.86
N ASP A 534 9.46 -28.48 -1.22
CA ASP A 534 10.89 -28.75 -1.43
C ASP A 534 11.17 -29.28 -2.84
N LEU A 535 11.58 -28.37 -3.73
CA LEU A 535 12.00 -28.71 -5.09
C LEU A 535 13.35 -29.46 -5.12
N GLU A 536 14.17 -29.40 -4.07
CA GLU A 536 15.48 -30.08 -4.03
C GLU A 536 15.34 -31.59 -3.98
N GLU A 537 14.31 -32.11 -3.31
CA GLU A 537 14.04 -33.55 -3.29
C GLU A 537 13.88 -34.10 -4.71
N TYR A 538 13.05 -33.44 -5.52
CA TYR A 538 12.78 -33.86 -6.90
C TYR A 538 14.01 -33.68 -7.81
N LYS A 539 14.79 -32.62 -7.58
CA LYS A 539 16.04 -32.39 -8.32
C LYS A 539 17.09 -33.47 -8.01
N LYS A 540 17.25 -33.86 -6.74
CA LYS A 540 18.16 -34.96 -6.33
C LYS A 540 17.76 -36.31 -6.95
N LEU A 541 16.46 -36.52 -7.17
CA LEU A 541 15.94 -37.70 -7.88
C LEU A 541 16.18 -37.64 -9.41
N GLY A 542 16.80 -36.56 -9.93
CA GLY A 542 17.03 -36.36 -11.36
C GLY A 542 15.74 -36.16 -12.15
N LEU A 543 14.64 -35.80 -11.48
CA LEU A 543 13.34 -35.64 -12.11
C LEU A 543 13.28 -34.31 -12.85
N ASP A 544 12.87 -34.39 -14.11
CA ASP A 544 12.51 -33.24 -14.92
C ASP A 544 11.19 -32.63 -14.40
N SER A 545 11.04 -31.29 -14.51
CA SER A 545 9.86 -30.55 -14.04
C SER A 545 8.54 -31.12 -14.58
N ARG A 546 8.58 -31.75 -15.77
CA ARG A 546 7.44 -32.35 -16.45
C ARG A 546 6.99 -33.68 -15.82
N ALA A 547 7.83 -34.34 -15.04
CA ALA A 547 7.55 -35.63 -14.42
C ALA A 547 7.08 -35.52 -12.96
N ILE A 548 7.32 -34.39 -12.30
CA ILE A 548 7.11 -34.20 -10.85
C ILE A 548 5.69 -34.55 -10.43
N ILE A 549 4.67 -34.01 -11.11
CA ILE A 549 3.27 -34.24 -10.74
C ILE A 549 2.85 -35.70 -10.86
N ARG A 550 3.43 -36.46 -11.81
CA ARG A 550 3.17 -37.89 -11.94
C ARG A 550 3.78 -38.66 -10.77
N VAL A 551 4.97 -38.25 -10.31
CA VAL A 551 5.64 -38.88 -9.16
C VAL A 551 4.86 -38.61 -7.87
N ILE A 552 4.45 -37.37 -7.63
CA ILE A 552 3.62 -36.97 -6.47
C ILE A 552 2.37 -37.84 -6.40
N ARG A 553 1.64 -37.94 -7.52
CA ARG A 553 0.39 -38.71 -7.58
C ARG A 553 0.58 -40.22 -7.50
N SER A 554 1.75 -40.74 -7.87
CA SER A 554 2.06 -42.16 -7.75
C SER A 554 2.39 -42.61 -6.31
N GLY A 555 2.47 -41.67 -5.36
CA GLY A 555 2.82 -41.95 -3.96
C GLY A 555 4.28 -42.33 -3.72
N LYS A 556 5.11 -42.34 -4.78
CA LYS A 556 6.52 -42.78 -4.73
C LYS A 556 7.48 -41.81 -4.01
N SER A 557 7.03 -40.61 -3.64
CA SER A 557 7.83 -39.65 -2.84
C SER A 557 8.05 -40.12 -1.39
N LYS A 558 7.29 -41.08 -0.86
CA LYS A 558 7.42 -41.50 0.56
C LYS A 558 8.31 -42.71 0.85
N THR A 559 8.96 -43.30 -0.16
CA THR A 559 9.83 -44.47 0.08
C THR A 559 11.08 -44.43 -0.76
N VAL A 560 12.16 -43.93 -0.17
CA VAL A 560 13.51 -44.44 -0.45
C VAL A 560 14.17 -44.67 0.92
N ASN A 561 14.20 -45.94 1.34
CA ASN A 561 15.08 -46.40 2.42
C ASN A 561 16.53 -46.34 1.90
N PRO A 562 17.51 -46.07 2.79
CA PRO A 562 18.86 -45.60 2.45
C PRO A 562 19.67 -46.52 1.54
#